data_AF-A0A661XUL7-F1
#
_entry.id   AF-A0A661XUL7-F1
#
_cell.length_a   1.000
_cell.length_b   1.000
_cell.length_c   1.000
_cell.angle_alpha   90.00
_cell.angle_beta   90.00
_cell.angle_gamma   90.00
#
_symmetry.space_group_name_H-M   'P 1'
#
loop_
_entity.id
_entity.type
_entity.pdbx_description
1 polymer ?
#
loop_
_entity_poly.entity_id
_entity_poly.type
_entity_poly.pdbx_seq_one_letter_code
_entity_poly.pdbx_strand_id
1 'polypeptide(L)'
;MIFKRVSFTFLSIFLYSIGVSQPANDNFANAIDVTGIVNGCSADAAYTTIAGTSDLNSGSCWNNSGPRFNVWYKFTATANQVISVTVDVGSGKGTQTGTQVAIWQADGTTQVACNRYATSVWS
;
A
#
# COMPACT_ATOMS: atom_id res chain seq x y z
N MET A 1 1.10 52.85 -42.78
CA MET A 1 2.11 52.62 -41.73
C MET A 1 1.76 51.34 -40.99
N ILE A 2 2.74 50.44 -40.90
CA ILE A 2 2.69 49.09 -40.30
C ILE A 2 2.95 49.19 -38.80
N PHE A 3 2.15 48.52 -37.95
CA PHE A 3 2.57 48.13 -36.60
C PHE A 3 2.11 46.71 -36.28
N LYS A 4 3.02 45.99 -35.62
CA LYS A 4 3.24 44.54 -35.67
C LYS A 4 2.39 43.78 -34.64
N ARG A 5 2.02 42.54 -34.96
CA ARG A 5 1.39 41.59 -34.03
C ARG A 5 2.36 41.30 -32.87
N VAL A 6 2.00 41.71 -31.65
CA VAL A 6 2.75 41.34 -30.44
C VAL A 6 2.25 39.97 -30.00
N SER A 7 3.04 38.94 -30.26
CA SER A 7 2.74 37.58 -29.82
C SER A 7 3.30 37.39 -28.42
N PHE A 8 2.43 37.33 -27.40
CA PHE A 8 2.80 36.94 -26.05
C PHE A 8 2.84 35.41 -25.98
N THR A 9 4.01 34.81 -26.18
CA THR A 9 4.24 33.44 -25.72
C THR A 9 4.27 33.45 -24.19
N PHE A 10 3.17 33.01 -23.58
CA PHE A 10 3.09 32.70 -22.16
C PHE A 10 4.00 31.47 -21.93
N LEU A 11 5.26 31.70 -21.54
CA LEU A 11 6.13 30.63 -21.07
C LEU A 11 5.60 30.19 -19.71
N SER A 12 4.60 29.30 -19.74
CA SER A 12 4.13 28.59 -18.57
C SER A 12 5.28 27.71 -18.10
N ILE A 13 6.04 28.19 -17.12
CA ILE A 13 6.87 27.34 -16.27
C ILE A 13 5.89 26.44 -15.54
N PHE A 14 5.61 25.28 -16.12
CA PHE A 14 5.02 24.16 -15.41
C PHE A 14 6.07 23.77 -14.38
N LEU A 15 5.92 24.25 -13.14
CA LEU A 15 6.60 23.66 -12.01
C LEU A 15 6.17 22.20 -12.02
N TYR A 16 7.02 21.34 -12.56
CA TYR A 16 6.82 19.90 -12.57
C TYR A 16 7.01 19.46 -11.13
N SER A 17 5.99 19.67 -10.30
CA SER A 17 5.88 19.00 -9.02
C SER A 17 5.88 17.52 -9.34
N ILE A 18 7.00 16.85 -9.05
CA ILE A 18 7.10 15.40 -8.96
C ILE A 18 6.23 14.97 -7.77
N GLY A 19 4.91 15.08 -7.94
CA GLY A 19 3.93 14.57 -7.01
C GLY A 19 3.96 13.06 -7.14
N VAL A 20 4.44 12.38 -6.10
CA VAL A 20 4.27 10.94 -6.02
C VAL A 20 2.80 10.69 -5.71
N SER A 21 2.10 9.99 -6.62
CA SER A 21 0.72 9.58 -6.40
C SER A 21 0.62 8.62 -5.23
N GLN A 22 -0.50 8.68 -4.52
CA GLN A 22 -0.87 7.65 -3.56
C GLN A 22 -0.97 6.27 -4.23
N PRO A 23 -0.70 5.17 -3.49
CA PRO A 23 -0.97 3.83 -3.97
C PRO A 23 -2.45 3.64 -4.34
N ALA A 24 -2.76 2.73 -5.27
CA ALA A 24 -4.15 2.48 -5.66
C ALA A 24 -5.02 2.00 -4.48
N ASN A 25 -4.42 1.27 -3.55
CA ASN A 25 -5.04 0.74 -2.33
C ASN A 25 -4.71 1.54 -1.07
N ASP A 26 -4.59 2.85 -1.20
CA ASP A 26 -4.28 3.75 -0.09
C ASP A 26 -5.34 3.74 1.03
N ASN A 27 -6.60 3.42 0.69
CA ASN A 27 -7.69 3.35 1.65
C ASN A 27 -8.45 2.01 1.56
N PHE A 28 -9.18 1.69 2.63
CA PHE A 28 -9.94 0.45 2.75
C PHE A 28 -10.94 0.26 1.61
N ALA A 29 -11.59 1.33 1.17
CA ALA A 29 -12.56 1.29 0.07
C ALA A 29 -11.94 0.81 -1.25
N ASN A 30 -10.66 1.12 -1.49
CA ASN A 30 -9.91 0.75 -2.69
C ASN A 30 -8.97 -0.44 -2.46
N ALA A 31 -9.21 -1.27 -1.44
CA ALA A 31 -8.40 -2.46 -1.17
C ALA A 31 -8.27 -3.35 -2.42
N ILE A 32 -7.02 -3.68 -2.79
CA ILE A 32 -6.73 -4.56 -3.92
C ILE A 32 -7.21 -5.97 -3.58
N ASP A 33 -7.96 -6.57 -4.50
CA ASP A 33 -8.38 -7.96 -4.38
C ASP A 33 -7.22 -8.90 -4.71
N VAL A 34 -6.78 -9.67 -3.72
CA VAL A 34 -5.71 -10.67 -3.83
C VAL A 34 -6.25 -12.10 -3.77
N THR A 35 -7.57 -12.31 -3.90
CA THR A 35 -8.20 -13.64 -3.87
C THR A 35 -7.58 -14.58 -4.90
N GLY A 36 -7.25 -14.06 -6.10
CA GLY A 36 -6.65 -14.85 -7.18
C GLY A 36 -5.21 -15.32 -6.93
N ILE A 37 -4.52 -14.75 -5.96
CA ILE A 37 -3.15 -15.13 -5.58
C ILE A 37 -3.08 -15.82 -4.21
N VAL A 38 -4.22 -16.13 -3.60
CA VAL A 38 -4.26 -17.00 -2.40
C VAL A 38 -3.65 -18.35 -2.77
N ASN A 39 -2.70 -18.84 -1.96
CA ASN A 39 -1.83 -20.00 -2.23
C ASN A 39 -0.69 -19.76 -3.25
N GLY A 40 -0.43 -18.50 -3.60
CA GLY A 40 0.72 -18.09 -4.40
C GLY A 40 1.37 -16.83 -3.85
N CYS A 41 2.19 -16.19 -4.68
CA CYS A 41 2.84 -14.92 -4.37
C CYS A 41 2.55 -13.91 -5.48
N SER A 42 2.56 -12.62 -5.15
CA SER A 42 2.64 -11.56 -6.15
C SER A 42 4.00 -11.59 -6.86
N ALA A 43 4.13 -10.79 -7.94
CA ALA A 43 5.44 -10.50 -8.49
C ALA A 43 6.32 -9.75 -7.47
N ASP A 44 7.65 -9.80 -7.67
CA ASP A 44 8.60 -9.09 -6.84
C ASP A 44 8.41 -7.58 -6.96
N ALA A 45 8.38 -6.88 -5.82
CA ALA A 45 8.12 -5.45 -5.74
C ALA A 45 6.81 -4.99 -6.42
N ALA A 46 5.78 -5.86 -6.49
CA ALA A 46 4.51 -5.56 -7.14
C ALA A 46 3.70 -4.43 -6.47
N TYR A 47 3.95 -4.18 -5.18
CA TYR A 47 3.19 -3.23 -4.38
C TYR A 47 4.09 -2.22 -3.67
N THR A 48 3.49 -1.09 -3.28
CA THR A 48 4.21 0.01 -2.65
C THR A 48 3.38 0.64 -1.55
N THR A 49 4.07 1.08 -0.50
CA THR A 49 3.53 1.97 0.54
C THR A 49 4.04 3.41 0.37
N ILE A 50 4.85 3.68 -0.66
CA ILE A 50 5.38 5.03 -0.91
C ILE A 50 4.21 5.98 -1.13
N ALA A 51 4.31 7.16 -0.51
CA ALA A 51 3.31 8.21 -0.47
C ALA A 51 2.06 7.91 0.38
N GLY A 52 1.79 6.64 0.73
CA GLY A 52 0.57 6.19 1.40
C GLY A 52 0.11 7.06 2.57
N THR A 53 -1.19 7.21 2.76
CA THR A 53 -1.76 7.92 3.90
C THR A 53 -2.08 6.97 5.05
N SER A 54 -2.53 7.52 6.18
CA SER A 54 -3.04 6.74 7.30
C SER A 54 -4.54 6.54 7.12
N ASP A 55 -5.01 5.29 7.13
CA ASP A 55 -6.43 4.96 7.02
C ASP A 55 -6.84 3.88 8.02
N LEU A 56 -8.03 4.06 8.62
CA LEU A 56 -8.62 3.28 9.71
C LEU A 56 -7.68 3.00 10.91
N ASN A 57 -7.89 1.88 11.59
CA ASN A 57 -7.27 1.54 12.86
C ASN A 57 -5.91 0.87 12.65
N SER A 58 -4.94 1.15 13.54
CA SER A 58 -3.73 0.34 13.66
C SER A 58 -4.02 -1.02 14.27
N GLY A 59 -3.27 -2.05 13.87
CA GLY A 59 -3.30 -3.34 14.56
C GLY A 59 -2.90 -3.19 16.04
N SER A 60 -3.58 -3.91 16.93
CA SER A 60 -3.40 -3.79 18.39
C SER A 60 -1.99 -4.10 18.91
N CYS A 61 -1.19 -4.84 18.14
CA CYS A 61 0.20 -5.18 18.47
C CYS A 61 1.23 -4.25 17.83
N TRP A 62 0.80 -3.24 17.06
CA TRP A 62 1.73 -2.31 16.41
C TRP A 62 2.30 -1.31 17.43
N ASN A 63 3.56 -0.92 17.25
CA ASN A 63 4.30 -0.06 18.20
C ASN A 63 4.67 1.33 17.64
N ASN A 64 4.01 1.76 16.56
CA ASN A 64 4.31 3.00 15.84
C ASN A 64 3.24 4.09 16.00
N SER A 65 2.39 3.99 17.03
CA SER A 65 1.35 4.97 17.38
C SER A 65 0.35 5.30 16.27
N GLY A 66 0.08 4.34 15.39
CA GLY A 66 -0.94 4.46 14.34
C GLY A 66 -0.55 3.76 13.04
N PRO A 67 -1.48 3.59 12.09
CA PRO A 67 -1.10 3.21 10.76
C PRO A 67 -0.31 4.35 10.11
N ARG A 68 0.85 4.02 9.53
CA ARG A 68 1.71 4.98 8.82
C ARG A 68 1.96 4.43 7.43
N PHE A 69 1.49 5.15 6.41
CA PHE A 69 1.62 4.73 5.01
C PHE A 69 1.02 3.33 4.78
N ASN A 70 -0.15 3.04 5.35
CA ASN A 70 -0.77 1.73 5.22
C ASN A 70 -1.47 1.60 3.88
N VAL A 71 -1.54 0.36 3.39
CA VAL A 71 -2.26 0.02 2.17
C VAL A 71 -3.09 -1.23 2.42
N TRP A 72 -4.19 -1.37 1.70
CA TRP A 72 -5.19 -2.39 1.97
C TRP A 72 -5.24 -3.48 0.90
N TYR A 73 -5.40 -4.72 1.36
CA TYR A 73 -5.66 -5.87 0.51
C TYR A 73 -6.89 -6.58 1.06
N LYS A 74 -7.69 -7.14 0.15
CA LYS A 74 -8.85 -7.95 0.50
C LYS A 74 -8.77 -9.29 -0.21
N PHE A 75 -9.33 -10.31 0.43
CA PHE A 75 -9.46 -11.63 -0.18
C PHE A 75 -10.73 -12.30 0.34
N THR A 76 -11.29 -13.20 -0.45
CA THR A 76 -12.41 -14.04 -0.02
C THR A 76 -11.86 -15.38 0.47
N ALA A 77 -11.95 -15.64 1.77
CA ALA A 77 -11.61 -16.95 2.33
C ALA A 77 -12.66 -17.99 1.89
N THR A 78 -12.23 -19.15 1.40
CA THR A 78 -13.15 -20.29 1.23
C THR A 78 -13.28 -21.05 2.55
N ALA A 79 -14.40 -21.75 2.74
CA ALA A 79 -14.69 -22.43 4.00
C ALA A 79 -13.59 -23.45 4.36
N ASN A 80 -13.16 -23.42 5.64
CA ASN A 80 -12.25 -24.37 6.30
C ASN A 80 -10.74 -24.26 6.01
N GLN A 81 -10.21 -23.07 5.71
CA GLN A 81 -8.76 -22.88 5.54
C GLN A 81 -8.14 -21.98 6.62
N VAL A 82 -6.91 -22.31 7.02
CA VAL A 82 -6.03 -21.41 7.78
C VAL A 82 -5.37 -20.48 6.77
N ILE A 83 -5.42 -19.17 7.03
CA ILE A 83 -4.76 -18.17 6.20
C ILE A 83 -3.44 -17.78 6.85
N SER A 84 -2.35 -18.01 6.13
CA SER A 84 -1.04 -17.45 6.45
C SER A 84 -0.75 -16.29 5.52
N VAL A 85 -0.32 -15.16 6.08
CA VAL A 85 0.06 -13.96 5.33
C VAL A 85 1.54 -13.70 5.58
N THR A 86 2.32 -13.70 4.50
CA THR A 86 3.73 -13.32 4.52
C THR A 86 3.93 -12.05 3.69
N VAL A 87 4.85 -11.21 4.14
CA VAL A 87 5.29 -10.02 3.41
C VAL A 87 6.79 -10.13 3.29
N ASP A 88 7.25 -10.49 2.09
CA ASP A 88 8.67 -10.67 1.82
C ASP A 88 9.35 -9.31 1.62
N VAL A 89 10.47 -9.11 2.29
CA VAL A 89 11.24 -7.86 2.29
C VAL A 89 12.70 -8.12 1.97
N GLY A 90 13.38 -7.15 1.36
CA GLY A 90 14.79 -7.28 0.95
C GLY A 90 15.02 -8.19 -0.26
N SER A 91 16.29 -8.48 -0.59
CA SER A 91 16.71 -9.44 -1.62
C SER A 91 15.97 -9.36 -2.98
N GLY A 92 15.70 -8.14 -3.46
CA GLY A 92 14.98 -7.91 -4.72
C GLY A 92 13.45 -7.91 -4.62
N LYS A 93 12.87 -8.20 -3.43
CA LYS A 93 11.43 -8.17 -3.17
C LYS A 93 10.84 -6.77 -2.97
N GLY A 94 11.68 -5.74 -2.99
CA GLY A 94 11.31 -4.34 -2.84
C GLY A 94 12.29 -3.59 -1.94
N THR A 95 11.95 -2.34 -1.63
CA THR A 95 12.76 -1.46 -0.76
C THR A 95 12.25 -1.41 0.69
N GLN A 96 11.17 -2.14 1.00
CA GLN A 96 10.65 -2.21 2.37
C GLN A 96 11.63 -2.97 3.27
N THR A 97 11.90 -2.43 4.46
CA THR A 97 12.84 -3.01 5.44
C THR A 97 12.16 -3.51 6.71
N GLY A 98 10.92 -3.07 6.95
CA GLY A 98 10.11 -3.47 8.08
C GLY A 98 8.64 -3.40 7.74
N THR A 99 7.88 -4.35 8.26
CA THR A 99 6.45 -4.46 8.01
C THR A 99 5.71 -4.79 9.29
N GLN A 100 4.48 -4.31 9.38
CA GLN A 100 3.51 -4.68 10.39
C GLN A 100 2.21 -4.97 9.65
N VAL A 101 1.59 -6.10 9.97
CA VAL A 101 0.43 -6.61 9.24
C VAL A 101 -0.69 -6.84 10.25
N ALA A 102 -1.92 -6.56 9.84
CA ALA A 102 -3.12 -6.91 10.58
C ALA A 102 -4.15 -7.46 9.61
N ILE A 103 -4.88 -8.47 10.06
CA ILE A 103 -6.02 -9.06 9.35
C ILE A 103 -7.28 -8.55 10.06
N TRP A 104 -8.23 -8.07 9.26
CA TRP A 104 -9.50 -7.52 9.73
C TRP A 104 -10.65 -8.31 9.11
N GLN A 105 -11.82 -8.28 9.75
CA GLN A 105 -13.05 -8.73 9.12
C GLN A 105 -13.44 -7.78 7.97
N ALA A 106 -14.47 -8.14 7.20
CA ALA A 106 -14.94 -7.38 6.05
C ALA A 106 -15.46 -5.97 6.39
N ASP A 107 -15.60 -5.63 7.68
CA ASP A 107 -15.95 -4.29 8.15
C ASP A 107 -14.76 -3.31 8.20
N GLY A 108 -13.53 -3.81 8.06
CA GLY A 108 -12.30 -3.00 8.14
C GLY A 108 -11.90 -2.56 9.54
N THR A 109 -12.67 -2.92 10.57
CA THR A 109 -12.49 -2.43 11.95
C THR A 109 -12.38 -3.52 13.01
N THR A 110 -12.92 -4.71 12.74
CA THR A 110 -12.84 -5.84 13.67
C THR A 110 -11.57 -6.64 13.40
N GLN A 111 -10.58 -6.52 14.27
CA GLN A 111 -9.29 -7.21 14.13
C GLN A 111 -9.43 -8.71 14.36
N VAL A 112 -8.86 -9.51 13.46
CA VAL A 112 -8.76 -10.98 13.59
C VAL A 112 -7.37 -11.37 14.11
N ALA A 113 -6.32 -10.78 13.55
CA ALA A 113 -4.94 -11.07 13.93
C ALA A 113 -4.05 -9.86 13.63
N CYS A 114 -2.92 -9.74 14.30
CA CYS A 114 -1.85 -8.84 13.86
C CYS A 114 -0.50 -9.43 14.18
N ASN A 115 0.50 -8.98 13.43
CA ASN A 115 1.89 -9.27 13.70
C ASN A 115 2.76 -8.06 13.34
N ARG A 116 3.93 -7.97 13.94
CA ARG A 116 4.92 -6.92 13.70
C ARG A 116 6.28 -7.56 13.44
N TYR A 117 7.05 -6.99 12.53
CA TYR A 117 8.44 -7.40 12.29
C TYR A 117 8.60 -8.90 12.07
N ALA A 118 7.61 -9.53 11.41
CA ALA A 118 7.69 -10.94 11.05
C ALA A 118 8.69 -11.08 9.90
N THR A 119 9.98 -11.02 10.21
CA THR A 119 11.00 -11.61 9.35
C THR A 119 10.77 -13.11 9.46
N SER A 120 10.33 -13.76 8.38
CA SER A 120 10.26 -15.22 8.35
C SER A 120 11.65 -15.80 8.58
N VAL A 121 12.01 -16.08 9.83
CA VAL A 121 13.05 -17.03 10.17
C VAL A 121 12.33 -18.35 10.40
N TRP A 122 12.33 -19.17 9.35
CA TRP A 122 11.96 -20.56 9.45
C TRP A 122 12.87 -21.24 10.48
N SER A 123 12.25 -21.84 11.49
CA SER A 123 12.73 -23.06 12.14
C SER A 123 11.52 -23.85 12.59
#